data_AF-A0A8C9F7V5-F1
#
_entry.id   AF-A0A8C9F7V5-F1
#
_cell.length_a   1.000
_cell.length_b   1.000
_cell.length_c   1.000
_cell.angle_alpha   90.00
_cell.angle_beta   90.00
_cell.angle_gamma   90.00
#
_symmetry.space_group_name_H-M   'P 1'
#
loop_
_entity.id
_entity.type
_entity.pdbx_description
1 polymer ?
#
loop_
_entity_poly.entity_id
_entity_poly.type
_entity_poly.pdbx_seq_one_letter_code
_entity_poly.pdbx_strand_id
1 'polypeptide(L)'
;MSALCPPPSPAVAKTEISMNGESPLLAATFAYWDNILGPRVRHIWAPKTDQVLLSDGEITFLANHTLNGEILRNAESGAIDVKFFVLAEKRVIIVSLIFDGNWNGDRSTYGLSIILPQSELAFYLPLHRVCVDRLTHIIRKGRIWMHKERQEHFQKIVLEGMERMEDQGQSIIPMLTGEVIPVMELLSSMKSHSVPEEID
;
A
#
# COMPACT_ATOMS: atom_id res chain seq x y z
N MET A 1 -37.98 -1.17 -16.07
CA MET A 1 -36.69 -0.56 -16.45
C MET A 1 -36.29 0.32 -15.27
N SER A 2 -35.19 0.20 -14.55
CA SER A 2 -33.94 -0.55 -14.69
C SER A 2 -33.41 -0.76 -13.25
N ALA A 3 -32.61 -1.82 -13.09
CA ALA A 3 -32.13 -2.36 -11.83
C ALA A 3 -31.58 -1.31 -10.85
N LEU A 4 -32.02 -1.40 -9.60
CA LEU A 4 -31.34 -0.84 -8.43
C LEU A 4 -29.93 -1.42 -8.42
N CYS A 5 -28.94 -0.62 -8.84
CA CYS A 5 -27.55 -0.96 -8.63
C CYS A 5 -27.34 -1.26 -7.15
N PRO A 6 -26.66 -2.37 -6.80
CA PRO A 6 -26.28 -2.59 -5.41
C PRO A 6 -25.46 -1.39 -4.92
N PRO A 7 -25.52 -1.05 -3.63
CA PRO A 7 -24.75 0.06 -3.08
C PRO A 7 -23.26 -0.11 -3.45
N PRO A 8 -22.55 0.99 -3.77
CA PRO A 8 -21.12 0.91 -4.01
C PRO A 8 -20.47 0.22 -2.82
N SER A 9 -19.52 -0.69 -3.10
CA SER A 9 -18.70 -1.33 -2.08
C SER A 9 -18.21 -0.28 -1.07
N PRO A 10 -18.12 -0.61 0.23
CA PRO A 10 -17.75 0.35 1.26
C PRO A 10 -16.52 1.13 0.82
N ALA A 11 -16.63 2.46 0.83
CA ALA A 11 -15.57 3.34 0.35
C ALA A 11 -14.28 3.02 1.09
N VAL A 12 -13.22 2.72 0.34
CA VAL A 12 -11.91 2.44 0.90
C VAL A 12 -11.37 3.72 1.53
N ALA A 13 -10.81 3.63 2.73
CA ALA A 13 -10.21 4.79 3.38
C ALA A 13 -9.11 5.38 2.50
N LYS A 14 -9.10 6.71 2.36
CA LYS A 14 -8.21 7.42 1.45
C LYS A 14 -7.66 8.67 2.11
N THR A 15 -6.38 8.94 1.88
CA THR A 15 -5.72 10.20 2.24
C THR A 15 -5.21 10.87 0.98
N GLU A 16 -5.65 12.10 0.75
CA GLU A 16 -5.11 12.95 -0.30
C GLU A 16 -3.90 13.72 0.23
N ILE A 17 -2.81 13.70 -0.53
CA ILE A 17 -1.53 14.28 -0.14
C ILE A 17 -1.27 15.47 -1.05
N SER A 18 -1.23 16.67 -0.47
CA SER A 18 -0.78 17.87 -1.16
C SER A 18 0.74 17.84 -1.26
N MET A 19 1.27 17.94 -2.48
CA MET A 19 2.71 17.90 -2.74
C MET A 19 3.14 19.14 -3.52
N ASN A 20 4.38 19.57 -3.34
CA ASN A 20 4.97 20.61 -4.16
C ASN A 20 5.38 19.98 -5.51
N GLY A 21 4.70 20.36 -6.59
CA GLY A 21 4.94 19.85 -7.94
C GLY A 21 4.07 18.65 -8.34
N GLU A 22 4.26 18.16 -9.57
CA GLU A 22 3.53 17.00 -10.10
C GLU A 22 4.05 15.69 -9.51
N SER A 23 3.15 14.89 -8.96
CA SER A 23 3.48 13.54 -8.48
C SER A 23 3.57 12.55 -9.66
N PRO A 24 4.68 11.79 -9.80
CA PRO A 24 4.74 10.69 -10.76
C PRO A 24 3.92 9.46 -10.34
N LEU A 25 3.46 9.39 -9.09
CA LEU A 25 2.59 8.31 -8.62
C LEU A 25 1.12 8.66 -8.84
N LEU A 26 0.32 7.63 -9.12
CA LEU A 26 -1.14 7.69 -9.06
C LEU A 26 -1.67 7.41 -7.65
N ALA A 27 -1.07 6.43 -6.98
CA ALA A 27 -1.43 6.06 -5.62
C ALA A 27 -0.35 5.17 -4.99
N ALA A 28 -0.39 5.07 -3.66
CA ALA A 28 0.16 3.95 -2.90
C ALA A 28 -0.97 3.25 -2.15
N THR A 29 -0.87 1.93 -1.99
CA THR A 29 -1.91 1.13 -1.35
C THR A 29 -1.33 0.23 -0.27
N PHE A 30 -2.09 0.10 0.82
CA PHE A 30 -1.88 -0.96 1.80
C PHE A 30 -3.03 -1.95 1.73
N ALA A 31 -2.72 -3.20 1.38
CA ALA A 31 -3.67 -4.27 1.18
C ALA A 31 -3.34 -5.48 2.06
N TYR A 32 -4.34 -6.33 2.27
CA TYR A 32 -4.21 -7.58 3.01
C TYR A 32 -5.05 -8.69 2.36
N TRP A 33 -4.72 -9.93 2.69
CA TRP A 33 -5.52 -11.10 2.33
C TRP A 33 -6.62 -11.32 3.37
N ASP A 34 -7.88 -11.25 2.94
CA ASP A 34 -9.05 -11.67 3.71
C ASP A 34 -9.41 -13.12 3.34
N ASN A 35 -9.56 -13.98 4.35
CA ASN A 35 -9.77 -15.42 4.13
C ASN A 35 -11.13 -15.76 3.50
N ILE A 36 -12.10 -14.83 3.51
CA ILE A 36 -13.44 -15.00 2.96
C ILE A 36 -13.56 -14.29 1.62
N LEU A 37 -13.01 -13.07 1.53
CA LEU A 37 -13.25 -12.14 0.42
C LEU A 37 -12.04 -11.96 -0.50
N GLY A 38 -10.89 -12.57 -0.18
CA GLY A 38 -9.66 -12.44 -0.94
C GLY A 38 -8.93 -11.11 -0.68
N PRO A 39 -8.18 -10.57 -1.65
CA PRO A 39 -7.44 -9.34 -1.46
C PRO A 39 -8.34 -8.13 -1.17
N ARG A 40 -7.97 -7.36 -0.15
CA ARG A 40 -8.69 -6.15 0.26
C ARG A 40 -7.72 -5.01 0.44
N VAL A 41 -8.02 -3.85 -0.15
CA VAL A 41 -7.31 -2.61 0.15
C VAL A 41 -7.85 -2.05 1.46
N ARG A 42 -6.96 -1.78 2.40
CA ARG A 42 -7.28 -1.15 3.68
C ARG A 42 -7.16 0.37 3.60
N HIS A 43 -6.19 0.88 2.85
CA HIS A 43 -5.98 2.32 2.70
C HIS A 43 -5.34 2.69 1.36
N ILE A 44 -5.69 3.88 0.85
CA ILE A 44 -5.13 4.50 -0.35
C ILE A 44 -4.48 5.84 0.02
N TRP A 45 -3.23 6.02 -0.33
CA TRP A 45 -2.57 7.33 -0.34
C TRP A 45 -2.50 7.82 -1.79
N ALA A 46 -3.13 8.94 -2.09
CA ALA A 46 -3.14 9.49 -3.45
C ALA A 46 -2.66 10.94 -3.42
N PRO A 47 -1.87 11.40 -4.39
CA PRO A 47 -1.59 12.82 -4.53
C PRO A 47 -2.88 13.57 -4.85
N LYS A 48 -3.00 14.79 -4.34
CA LYS A 48 -4.10 15.68 -4.71
C LYS A 48 -3.84 16.21 -6.12
N THR A 49 -4.51 15.64 -7.11
CA THR A 49 -4.41 16.02 -8.52
C THR A 49 -5.79 16.27 -9.11
N ASP A 50 -5.88 17.24 -10.02
CA ASP A 50 -7.12 17.56 -10.74
C ASP A 50 -7.47 16.48 -11.79
N GLN A 51 -6.49 15.65 -12.19
CA GLN A 51 -6.68 14.57 -13.16
C GLN A 51 -6.60 13.19 -12.47
N VAL A 52 -7.77 12.59 -12.24
CA VAL A 52 -7.89 11.24 -11.70
C VAL A 52 -7.81 10.22 -12.84
N LEU A 53 -6.63 9.64 -13.03
CA LEU A 53 -6.38 8.60 -14.05
C LEU A 53 -7.02 7.25 -13.73
N LEU A 54 -7.19 6.93 -12.45
CA LEU A 54 -7.81 5.69 -11.98
C LEU A 54 -8.82 5.98 -10.88
N SER A 55 -9.99 5.34 -10.95
CA SER A 55 -10.96 5.35 -9.85
C SER A 55 -10.48 4.51 -8.65
N ASP A 56 -11.00 4.79 -7.46
CA ASP A 56 -10.67 4.00 -6.25
C ASP A 56 -11.05 2.52 -6.42
N GLY A 57 -12.10 2.23 -7.19
CA GLY A 57 -12.50 0.85 -7.54
C GLY A 57 -11.47 0.15 -8.44
N GLU A 58 -10.87 0.87 -9.39
CA GLU A 58 -9.79 0.32 -10.22
C GLU A 58 -8.53 0.10 -9.41
N ILE A 59 -8.13 1.05 -8.55
CA ILE A 59 -6.99 0.89 -7.63
C ILE A 59 -7.20 -0.34 -6.73
N THR A 60 -8.41 -0.53 -6.22
CA THR A 60 -8.75 -1.71 -5.42
C THR A 60 -8.65 -3.00 -6.23
N PHE A 61 -9.11 -2.98 -7.49
CA PHE A 61 -8.98 -4.12 -8.40
C PHE A 61 -7.52 -4.46 -8.75
N LEU A 62 -6.63 -3.47 -8.78
CA LEU A 62 -5.19 -3.70 -8.99
C LEU A 62 -4.55 -4.47 -7.82
N ALA A 63 -5.04 -4.29 -6.58
CA ALA A 63 -4.56 -5.07 -5.44
C ALA A 63 -4.83 -6.57 -5.60
N ASN A 64 -5.92 -6.95 -6.29
CA ASN A 64 -6.21 -8.35 -6.61
C ASN A 64 -5.10 -8.97 -7.46
N HIS A 65 -4.52 -8.24 -8.41
CA HIS A 65 -3.44 -8.74 -9.26
C HIS A 65 -2.16 -9.01 -8.47
N THR A 66 -1.97 -8.30 -7.36
CA THR A 66 -0.80 -8.46 -6.50
C THR A 66 -0.91 -9.69 -5.60
N LEU A 67 -2.08 -9.87 -4.96
CA LEU A 67 -2.26 -10.82 -3.86
C LEU A 67 -3.01 -12.12 -4.23
N ASN A 68 -3.72 -12.23 -5.36
CA ASN A 68 -4.52 -13.41 -5.76
C ASN A 68 -3.78 -14.75 -5.89
N GLY A 69 -2.47 -14.80 -5.70
CA GLY A 69 -1.67 -16.03 -5.66
C GLY A 69 -0.92 -16.27 -4.36
N GLU A 70 -1.08 -15.41 -3.35
CA GLU A 70 -0.24 -15.41 -2.15
C GLU A 70 -0.90 -16.06 -0.92
N ILE A 71 -2.05 -16.70 -1.08
CA ILE A 71 -2.76 -17.37 0.03
C ILE A 71 -1.96 -18.53 0.64
N LEU A 72 -1.21 -19.27 -0.19
CA LEU A 72 -0.36 -20.37 0.24
C LEU A 72 1.10 -19.96 0.44
N ARG A 73 1.35 -18.66 0.62
CA ARG A 73 2.70 -18.13 0.83
C ARG A 73 3.36 -18.83 2.03
N ASN A 74 4.43 -19.57 1.74
CA ASN A 74 5.26 -20.25 2.73
C ASN A 74 6.69 -19.71 2.65
N ALA A 75 6.83 -18.41 2.91
CA ALA A 75 8.12 -17.73 2.89
C ALA A 75 8.81 -17.82 4.25
N GLU A 76 10.13 -17.71 4.26
CA GLU A 76 10.91 -17.64 5.51
C GLU A 76 10.43 -16.48 6.39
N SER A 77 10.56 -16.66 7.71
CA SER A 77 10.18 -15.62 8.67
C SER A 77 10.95 -14.32 8.37
N GLY A 78 10.23 -13.25 8.10
CA GLY A 78 10.84 -11.96 7.75
C GLY A 78 11.08 -11.74 6.25
N ALA A 79 10.79 -12.71 5.38
CA ALA A 79 10.86 -12.53 3.93
C ALA A 79 9.90 -11.43 3.43
N ILE A 80 10.35 -10.66 2.45
CA ILE A 80 9.57 -9.62 1.76
C ILE A 80 9.84 -9.81 0.27
N ASP A 81 8.80 -10.17 -0.48
CA ASP A 81 8.93 -10.42 -1.91
C ASP A 81 8.49 -9.21 -2.71
N VAL A 82 9.22 -8.90 -3.77
CA VAL A 82 8.94 -7.79 -4.67
C VAL A 82 8.26 -8.33 -5.91
N LYS A 83 7.11 -7.76 -6.28
CA LYS A 83 6.49 -7.97 -7.58
C LYS A 83 6.44 -6.67 -8.36
N PHE A 84 6.88 -6.74 -9.61
CA PHE A 84 6.83 -5.66 -10.57
C PHE A 84 5.89 -6.05 -11.71
N PHE A 85 4.83 -5.27 -11.91
CA PHE A 85 3.86 -5.51 -12.97
C PHE A 85 3.78 -4.31 -13.91
N VAL A 86 3.67 -4.60 -15.21
CA VAL A 86 3.29 -3.62 -16.24
C VAL A 86 1.93 -4.05 -16.77
N LEU A 87 0.88 -3.31 -16.46
CA LEU A 87 -0.49 -3.60 -16.93
C LEU A 87 -0.82 -2.65 -18.07
N ALA A 88 -0.52 -3.07 -19.30
CA ALA A 88 -0.73 -2.27 -20.50
C ALA A 88 -2.20 -1.86 -20.70
N GLU A 89 -3.15 -2.74 -20.38
CA GLU A 89 -4.60 -2.47 -20.49
C GLU A 89 -5.06 -1.29 -19.62
N LYS A 90 -4.42 -1.11 -18.46
CA LYS A 90 -4.69 -0.02 -17.52
C LYS A 90 -3.66 1.11 -17.60
N ARG A 91 -2.66 0.97 -18.48
CA ARG A 91 -1.53 1.91 -18.66
C ARG A 91 -0.87 2.28 -17.35
N VAL A 92 -0.64 1.29 -16.49
CA VAL A 92 0.04 1.48 -15.19
C VAL A 92 1.18 0.50 -14.99
N ILE A 93 2.12 0.91 -14.16
CA ILE A 93 3.09 0.04 -13.51
C ILE A 93 2.77 -0.06 -12.02
N ILE A 94 2.96 -1.25 -11.46
CA ILE A 94 2.72 -1.52 -10.05
C ILE A 94 3.97 -2.18 -9.48
N VAL A 95 4.48 -1.60 -8.40
CA VAL A 95 5.53 -2.23 -7.60
C VAL A 95 4.96 -2.54 -6.24
N SER A 96 4.87 -3.83 -5.93
CA SER A 96 4.25 -4.33 -4.72
C SER A 96 5.25 -5.13 -3.91
N LEU A 97 5.39 -4.80 -2.64
CA LEU A 97 6.14 -5.59 -1.68
C LEU A 97 5.16 -6.40 -0.83
N ILE A 98 5.34 -7.71 -0.85
CA ILE A 98 4.43 -8.69 -0.26
C ILE A 98 5.11 -9.31 0.94
N PHE A 99 4.41 -9.34 2.06
CA PHE A 99 5.02 -9.69 3.33
C PHE A 99 3.99 -10.24 4.31
N ASP A 100 4.43 -11.15 5.18
CA ASP A 100 3.58 -11.64 6.26
C ASP A 100 3.64 -10.68 7.45
N GLY A 101 2.50 -10.46 8.08
CA GLY A 101 2.37 -9.70 9.31
C GLY A 101 1.40 -10.38 10.27
N ASN A 102 1.39 -9.95 11.52
CA ASN A 102 0.37 -10.36 12.48
C ASN A 102 -0.24 -9.09 13.07
N TRP A 103 -1.45 -8.77 12.62
CA TRP A 103 -2.21 -7.63 13.11
C TRP A 103 -3.50 -8.15 13.75
N ASN A 104 -3.83 -7.66 14.94
CA ASN A 104 -4.99 -8.10 15.74
C ASN A 104 -4.97 -9.61 16.10
N GLY A 105 -3.80 -10.23 16.14
CA GLY A 105 -3.62 -11.64 16.53
C GLY A 105 -3.62 -12.62 15.37
N ASP A 106 -4.16 -12.22 14.21
CA ASP A 106 -4.22 -13.05 13.01
C ASP A 106 -3.03 -12.80 12.11
N ARG A 107 -2.34 -13.89 11.74
CA ARG A 107 -1.32 -13.85 10.70
C ARG A 107 -2.01 -13.73 9.34
N SER A 108 -1.64 -12.72 8.57
CA SER A 108 -2.13 -12.54 7.21
C SER A 108 -0.99 -12.10 6.29
N THR A 109 -1.23 -12.22 4.99
CA THR A 109 -0.37 -11.69 3.94
C THR A 109 -0.79 -10.27 3.62
N TYR A 110 0.18 -9.36 3.63
CA TYR A 110 0.00 -7.94 3.33
C TYR A 110 0.75 -7.55 2.06
N GLY A 111 0.27 -6.49 1.42
CA GLY A 111 0.93 -5.85 0.28
C GLY A 111 1.04 -4.35 0.51
N LEU A 112 2.25 -3.81 0.38
CA LEU A 112 2.47 -2.36 0.25
C LEU A 112 2.88 -2.07 -1.19
N SER A 113 2.06 -1.30 -1.91
CA SER A 113 2.26 -1.08 -3.35
C SER A 113 2.34 0.39 -3.69
N ILE A 114 3.15 0.73 -4.69
CA ILE A 114 3.14 2.02 -5.38
C ILE A 114 2.68 1.82 -6.83
N ILE A 115 1.86 2.74 -7.31
CA ILE A 115 1.22 2.70 -8.62
C ILE A 115 1.63 3.96 -9.36
N LEU A 116 2.18 3.79 -10.56
CA LEU A 116 2.57 4.89 -11.44
C LEU A 116 1.96 4.69 -12.83
N PRO A 117 1.77 5.75 -13.62
CA PRO A 117 1.43 5.63 -15.03
C PRO A 117 2.54 4.86 -15.78
N GLN A 118 2.17 4.10 -16.80
CA GLN A 118 3.14 3.38 -17.63
C GLN A 118 4.10 4.31 -18.39
N SER A 119 3.69 5.56 -18.65
CA SER A 119 4.57 6.59 -19.22
C SER A 119 5.79 6.90 -18.33
N GLU A 120 5.70 6.64 -17.02
CA GLU A 120 6.77 6.87 -16.06
C GLU A 120 7.74 5.68 -15.94
N LEU A 121 7.61 4.64 -16.78
CA LEU A 121 8.45 3.45 -16.69
C LEU A 121 9.94 3.76 -16.80
N ALA A 122 10.35 4.55 -17.80
CA ALA A 122 11.75 4.93 -17.99
C ALA A 122 12.29 5.74 -16.81
N PHE A 123 11.47 6.62 -16.23
CA PHE A 123 11.80 7.37 -15.02
C PHE A 123 11.95 6.46 -13.79
N TYR A 124 11.08 5.46 -13.64
CA TYR A 124 11.05 4.61 -12.46
C TYR A 124 12.19 3.57 -12.43
N LEU A 125 12.56 2.99 -13.58
CA LEU A 125 13.51 1.87 -13.64
C LEU A 125 14.87 2.18 -12.95
N PRO A 126 15.52 3.34 -13.17
CA PRO A 126 16.75 3.70 -12.45
C PRO A 126 16.56 3.82 -10.93
N LEU A 127 15.36 4.19 -10.49
CA LEU A 127 15.03 4.41 -9.08
C LEU A 127 14.53 3.13 -8.37
N HIS A 128 14.27 2.06 -9.12
CA HIS A 128 13.61 0.84 -8.63
C HIS A 128 14.24 0.31 -7.34
N ARG A 129 15.57 0.16 -7.32
CA ARG A 129 16.29 -0.37 -6.14
C ARG A 129 16.10 0.50 -4.91
N VAL A 130 16.21 1.82 -5.06
CA VAL A 130 16.03 2.77 -3.95
C VAL A 130 14.60 2.72 -3.43
N CYS A 131 13.61 2.66 -4.32
CA CYS A 131 12.20 2.53 -3.93
C CYS A 131 11.94 1.22 -3.17
N VAL A 132 12.44 0.09 -3.67
CA VAL A 132 12.30 -1.21 -3.01
C VAL A 132 12.97 -1.22 -1.65
N ASP A 133 14.19 -0.71 -1.52
CA ASP A 133 14.91 -0.66 -0.24
C ASP A 133 14.18 0.22 0.78
N ARG A 134 13.63 1.36 0.34
CA ARG A 134 12.80 2.25 1.19
C ARG A 134 11.53 1.55 1.65
N LEU A 135 10.74 1.00 0.73
CA LEU A 135 9.49 0.28 1.06
C LEU A 135 9.77 -0.94 1.96
N THR A 136 10.88 -1.65 1.74
CA THR A 136 11.34 -2.74 2.60
C THR A 136 11.59 -2.28 4.03
N HIS A 137 12.23 -1.12 4.20
CA HIS A 137 12.45 -0.54 5.52
C HIS A 137 11.14 -0.17 6.22
N ILE A 138 10.18 0.41 5.48
CA ILE A 138 8.84 0.73 5.98
C ILE A 138 8.14 -0.53 6.48
N ILE A 139 8.18 -1.61 5.70
CA ILE A 139 7.58 -2.90 6.08
C ILE A 139 8.23 -3.47 7.34
N ARG A 140 9.56 -3.38 7.48
CA ARG A 140 10.25 -3.85 8.69
C ARG A 140 9.80 -3.08 9.93
N LYS A 141 9.72 -1.75 9.85
CA LYS A 141 9.17 -0.92 10.94
C LYS A 141 7.71 -1.27 11.23
N GLY A 142 6.90 -1.44 10.18
CA GLY A 142 5.50 -1.84 10.27
C GLY A 142 5.30 -3.19 10.95
N ARG A 143 6.12 -4.20 10.64
CA ARG A 143 6.06 -5.51 11.30
C ARG A 143 6.36 -5.43 12.80
N ILE A 144 7.35 -4.64 13.19
CA ILE A 144 7.66 -4.40 14.61
C ILE A 144 6.47 -3.74 15.29
N TRP A 145 5.89 -2.74 14.62
CA TRP A 145 4.72 -2.03 15.12
C TRP A 145 3.50 -2.96 15.31
N MET A 146 3.16 -3.74 14.29
CA MET A 146 2.11 -4.78 14.36
C MET A 146 2.35 -5.77 15.51
N HIS A 147 3.60 -6.18 15.72
CA HIS A 147 3.97 -7.09 16.80
C HIS A 147 3.80 -6.45 18.20
N LYS A 148 4.17 -5.18 18.36
CA LYS A 148 4.03 -4.45 19.62
C LYS A 148 2.56 -4.21 19.98
N GLU A 149 1.75 -3.77 19.04
CA GLU A 149 0.29 -3.62 19.22
C GLU A 149 -0.34 -4.92 19.73
N ARG A 150 0.05 -6.06 19.16
CA ARG A 150 -0.43 -7.36 19.62
C ARG A 150 -0.10 -7.61 21.10
N GLN A 151 1.12 -7.28 21.52
CA GLN A 151 1.53 -7.48 22.92
C GLN A 151 0.74 -6.58 23.86
N GLU A 152 0.57 -5.31 23.51
CA GLU A 152 -0.22 -4.34 24.29
C GLU A 152 -1.69 -4.73 24.38
N HIS A 153 -2.29 -5.16 23.26
CA HIS A 153 -3.67 -5.63 23.20
C HIS A 153 -3.88 -6.90 24.04
N PHE A 154 -2.96 -7.87 23.94
CA PHE A 154 -3.00 -9.07 24.77
C PHE A 154 -2.86 -8.74 26.26
N GLN A 155 -1.96 -7.84 26.62
CA GLN A 155 -1.75 -7.42 28.00
C GLN A 155 -3.00 -6.71 28.56
N LYS A 156 -3.66 -5.83 27.80
CA LYS A 156 -4.94 -5.23 28.19
C LYS A 156 -6.04 -6.27 28.40
N ILE A 157 -6.21 -7.23 27.49
CA ILE A 157 -7.21 -8.31 27.65
C ILE A 157 -6.98 -9.08 28.96
N VAL A 158 -5.73 -9.43 29.26
CA VAL A 158 -5.38 -10.22 30.46
C VAL A 158 -5.56 -9.42 31.75
N LEU A 159 -5.28 -8.11 31.74
CA LEU A 159 -5.34 -7.25 32.93
C LEU A 159 -6.74 -6.67 33.21
N GLU A 160 -7.52 -6.33 32.17
CA GLU A 160 -8.73 -5.51 32.31
C GLU A 160 -10.04 -6.30 32.21
N GLY A 161 -10.00 -7.63 32.03
CA GLY A 161 -11.16 -8.49 32.26
C GLY A 161 -12.42 -8.09 31.48
N MET A 162 -12.34 -8.15 30.15
CA MET A 162 -13.49 -8.18 29.23
C MET A 162 -14.49 -7.02 29.36
N GLU A 163 -14.16 -5.89 28.74
CA GLU A 163 -15.18 -5.10 28.04
C GLU A 163 -14.89 -5.18 26.54
N ARG A 164 -15.96 -5.24 25.73
CA ARG A 164 -15.89 -5.09 24.29
C ARG A 164 -15.28 -3.73 24.00
N MET A 165 -13.96 -3.65 23.94
CA MET A 165 -13.29 -2.51 23.32
C MET A 165 -13.80 -2.50 21.89
N GLU A 166 -14.59 -1.47 21.55
CA GLU A 166 -14.78 -1.11 20.16
C GLU A 166 -13.40 -1.11 19.51
N ASP A 167 -13.28 -1.81 18.39
CA ASP A 167 -12.06 -2.06 17.61
C ASP A 167 -11.50 -0.75 17.02
N GLN A 168 -11.20 0.21 17.88
CA GLN A 168 -10.29 1.32 17.65
C GLN A 168 -8.88 0.86 18.00
N GLY A 169 -8.53 -0.40 17.66
CA GLY A 169 -7.14 -0.83 17.64
C GLY A 169 -6.34 0.24 16.90
N GLN A 170 -5.18 0.64 17.45
CA GLN A 170 -4.41 1.69 16.81
C GLN A 170 -4.23 1.28 15.35
N SER A 171 -4.58 2.19 14.46
CA SER A 171 -4.48 1.91 13.05
C SER A 171 -2.99 1.97 12.70
N ILE A 172 -2.48 0.94 12.00
CA ILE A 172 -1.11 1.01 11.44
C ILE A 172 -1.01 2.14 10.38
N ILE A 173 -2.15 2.60 9.88
CA ILE A 173 -2.23 3.60 8.81
C ILE A 173 -1.53 4.91 9.16
N PRO A 174 -1.73 5.57 10.32
CA PRO A 174 -0.91 6.71 10.74
C PRO A 174 0.61 6.49 10.65
N MET A 175 1.10 5.35 11.14
CA MET A 175 2.53 5.01 11.06
C MET A 175 2.98 4.87 9.61
N LEU A 176 2.24 4.10 8.79
CA LEU A 176 2.54 3.96 7.37
C LEU A 176 2.42 5.30 6.62
N THR A 177 1.49 6.17 7.00
CA THR A 177 1.29 7.49 6.38
C THR A 177 2.54 8.35 6.56
N GLY A 178 3.12 8.36 7.77
CA GLY A 178 4.38 9.07 8.04
C GLY A 178 5.60 8.53 7.26
N GLU A 179 5.51 7.33 6.71
CA GLU A 179 6.59 6.70 5.96
C GLU A 179 6.36 6.72 4.43
N VAL A 180 5.10 6.62 3.98
CA VAL A 180 4.72 6.63 2.56
C VAL A 180 4.85 8.03 1.97
N ILE A 181 4.44 9.08 2.70
CA ILE A 181 4.54 10.48 2.22
C ILE A 181 5.98 10.83 1.81
N PRO A 182 7.03 10.59 2.62
CA PRO A 182 8.41 10.83 2.22
C PRO A 182 8.85 10.10 0.95
N VAL A 183 8.34 8.89 0.68
CA VAL A 183 8.66 8.16 -0.56
C VAL A 183 8.01 8.84 -1.77
N MET A 184 6.78 9.34 -1.60
CA MET A 184 6.11 10.12 -2.64
C MET A 184 6.87 11.43 -2.91
N GLU A 185 7.24 12.17 -1.87
CA GLU A 185 8.01 13.41 -1.97
C GLU A 185 9.37 13.20 -2.65
N LEU A 186 10.06 12.11 -2.30
CA LEU A 186 11.32 11.73 -2.95
C LEU A 186 11.13 11.54 -4.46
N LEU A 187 10.09 10.80 -4.86
CA LEU A 187 9.83 10.56 -6.29
C LEU A 187 9.42 11.83 -7.03
N SER A 188 8.63 12.72 -6.41
CA SER A 188 8.33 14.05 -6.97
C SER A 188 9.60 14.90 -7.12
N SER A 189 10.47 14.91 -6.11
CA SER A 189 11.74 15.63 -6.15
C SER A 189 12.67 15.10 -7.24
N MET A 190 12.77 13.78 -7.37
CA MET A 190 13.60 13.15 -8.40
C MET A 190 13.10 13.46 -9.81
N LYS A 191 11.78 13.59 -10.00
CA LYS A 191 11.22 13.96 -11.31
C LYS A 191 11.45 15.43 -11.67
N SER A 192 11.37 16.31 -10.67
CA SER A 192 11.50 17.76 -10.88
C SER A 192 12.95 18.24 -10.99
N HIS A 193 13.90 17.54 -10.38
CA HIS A 193 15.31 17.93 -10.30
C HIS A 193 16.26 16.85 -10.84
N SER A 194 15.77 15.93 -11.68
CA SER A 194 16.63 14.93 -12.31
C SER A 194 17.70 15.58 -13.19
N VAL A 195 18.84 14.90 -13.29
CA VAL A 195 19.93 15.30 -14.19
C VAL A 195 19.57 14.84 -15.61
N PRO A 196 19.82 15.66 -16.65
CA PRO A 196 19.69 15.21 -18.02
C PRO A 196 20.59 13.99 -18.29
N GLU A 197 20.16 13.12 -19.20
CA GLU A 197 20.93 11.92 -19.57
C GLU A 197 22.25 12.28 -20.26
N GLU A 198 22.27 13.40 -20.99
CA GLU A 198 23.47 13.97 -21.61
C GLU A 198 23.99 15.13 -20.75
N ILE A 199 25.28 15.07 -20.41
CA ILE A 199 26.01 16.15 -19.76
C ILE A 199 26.95 16.74 -20.81
N ASP A 200 26.76 18.01 -21.14
CA ASP A 200 27.63 18.80 -22.03
C ASP A 200 29.06 18.96 -21.48
#